data_AF-A0A2T6DEZ5-F1
#
_entry.id   AF-A0A2T6DEZ5-F1
#
_cell.length_a   1.000
_cell.length_b   1.000
_cell.length_c   1.000
_cell.angle_alpha   90.00
_cell.angle_beta   90.00
_cell.angle_gamma   90.00
#
_symmetry.space_group_name_H-M   'P 1'
#
loop_
_entity.id
_entity.type
_entity.pdbx_description
1 polymer ?
#
loop_
_entity_poly.entity_id
_entity_poly.type
_entity_poly.pdbx_seq_one_letter_code
_entity_poly.pdbx_strand_id
1 'polypeptide(L)'
;MSNTASPSATATPTPAAASAEAAAVEKNWTEVARLDSLQPGVPKIILVAGKSIGLIRDKNQVHALLNYCPHAGAPVCTKARVSGFVGTDSDGNLTYNEETKVLRCPWHHWEFYLATGLPVVKTRGRLKRFDVRVREGVVELVM
;
A
#
# COMPACT_ATOMS: atom_id res chain seq x y z
N MET A 1 31.88 -55.95 25.32
CA MET A 1 30.48 -56.26 25.66
C MET A 1 29.63 -55.17 25.02
N SER A 2 29.31 -55.36 23.74
CA SER A 2 27.95 -55.72 23.27
C SER A 2 27.10 -54.44 23.15
N ASN A 3 27.07 -53.83 21.97
CA ASN A 3 25.98 -53.95 20.97
C ASN A 3 24.63 -53.48 21.57
N THR A 4 23.84 -52.58 20.99
CA THR A 4 23.14 -52.78 19.71
C THR A 4 22.30 -51.53 19.40
N ALA A 5 22.06 -51.35 18.10
CA ALA A 5 21.16 -50.51 17.32
C ALA A 5 19.94 -49.77 17.94
N SER A 6 19.63 -48.67 17.26
CA SER A 6 18.35 -47.95 17.15
C SER A 6 17.18 -48.85 16.73
N PRO A 7 15.93 -48.45 17.02
CA PRO A 7 14.95 -48.45 15.94
C PRO A 7 14.08 -47.17 15.86
N SER A 8 13.62 -46.99 14.63
CA SER A 8 12.73 -45.98 14.06
C SER A 8 11.32 -45.98 14.66
N ALA A 9 10.66 -44.81 14.67
CA ALA A 9 9.21 -44.72 14.45
C ALA A 9 8.84 -43.36 13.82
N THR A 10 8.28 -43.47 12.62
CA THR A 10 7.77 -42.42 11.74
C THR A 10 6.40 -41.92 12.22
N ALA A 11 6.13 -40.61 12.15
CA ALA A 11 4.81 -40.05 11.82
C ALA A 11 4.91 -38.57 11.43
N THR A 12 4.63 -38.27 10.15
CA THR A 12 4.34 -36.93 9.60
C THR A 12 2.86 -36.54 9.90
N PRO A 13 2.33 -35.35 9.53
CA PRO A 13 1.52 -34.52 10.44
C PRO A 13 0.05 -34.36 9.98
N THR A 14 -0.65 -33.38 10.60
CA THR A 14 -1.88 -32.63 10.19
C THR A 14 -3.23 -33.16 10.73
N PRO A 15 -4.37 -32.41 10.69
CA PRO A 15 -4.67 -30.94 10.79
C PRO A 15 -5.77 -30.61 11.85
N ALA A 16 -6.03 -29.31 12.09
CA ALA A 16 -7.36 -28.65 12.23
C ALA A 16 -7.26 -27.46 13.22
N ALA A 17 -7.28 -26.22 12.74
CA ALA A 17 -8.45 -25.43 12.34
C ALA A 17 -9.01 -24.58 13.51
N ALA A 18 -8.76 -23.27 13.41
CA ALA A 18 -9.71 -22.27 13.84
C ALA A 18 -9.53 -21.07 12.91
N SER A 19 -10.29 -21.12 11.82
CA SER A 19 -10.41 -20.08 10.81
C SER A 19 -10.88 -18.79 11.47
N ALA A 20 -10.04 -17.75 11.48
CA ALA A 20 -10.47 -16.39 11.73
C ALA A 20 -10.86 -15.74 10.39
N GLU A 21 -11.77 -16.37 9.66
CA GLU A 21 -12.39 -15.77 8.50
C GLU A 21 -13.53 -14.88 9.00
N ALA A 22 -13.15 -13.65 9.36
CA ALA A 22 -14.09 -12.59 9.62
C ALA A 22 -14.97 -12.42 8.38
N ALA A 23 -16.28 -12.64 8.53
CA ALA A 23 -17.26 -12.51 7.47
C ALA A 23 -17.07 -11.19 6.73
N ALA A 24 -16.59 -11.27 5.49
CA ALA A 24 -16.42 -10.13 4.62
C ALA A 24 -17.81 -9.62 4.25
N VAL A 25 -18.10 -8.35 4.55
CA VAL A 25 -19.13 -7.62 3.82
C VAL A 25 -18.76 -7.71 2.34
N GLU A 26 -19.66 -8.23 1.50
CA GLU A 26 -19.50 -8.26 0.05
C GLU A 26 -19.24 -6.83 -0.44
N LYS A 27 -17.97 -6.49 -0.67
CA LYS A 27 -17.57 -5.21 -1.22
C LYS A 27 -17.69 -5.31 -2.74
N ASN A 28 -18.38 -4.35 -3.36
CA ASN A 28 -18.43 -4.27 -4.83
C ASN A 28 -17.07 -3.79 -5.37
N TRP A 29 -16.23 -4.73 -5.73
CA TRP A 29 -14.93 -4.49 -6.36
C TRP A 29 -15.12 -4.06 -7.81
N THR A 30 -14.43 -2.99 -8.21
CA THR A 30 -14.44 -2.45 -9.58
C THR A 30 -13.06 -2.62 -10.18
N GLU A 31 -12.95 -3.29 -11.32
CA GLU A 31 -11.71 -3.37 -12.09
C GLU A 31 -11.34 -1.99 -12.67
N VAL A 32 -10.07 -1.59 -12.54
CA VAL A 32 -9.65 -0.23 -12.92
C VAL A 32 -8.37 -0.16 -13.76
N ALA A 33 -7.52 -1.19 -13.70
CA ALA A 33 -6.30 -1.25 -14.48
C ALA A 33 -5.71 -2.67 -14.49
N ARG A 34 -4.82 -2.93 -15.44
CA ARG A 34 -3.86 -4.03 -15.34
C ARG A 34 -2.63 -3.59 -14.54
N LEU A 35 -2.08 -4.46 -13.70
CA LEU A 35 -0.91 -4.16 -12.86
C LEU A 35 0.33 -3.80 -13.70
N ASP A 36 0.53 -4.50 -14.82
CA ASP A 36 1.63 -4.26 -15.77
C ASP A 36 1.54 -2.90 -16.48
N SER A 37 0.33 -2.34 -16.61
CA SER A 37 0.09 -0.99 -17.12
C SER A 37 0.46 0.12 -16.12
N LEU A 38 0.76 -0.23 -14.87
CA LEU A 38 1.20 0.70 -13.83
C LEU A 38 2.72 0.70 -13.76
N GLN A 39 3.32 1.85 -14.07
CA GLN A 39 4.75 2.09 -13.83
C GLN A 39 4.99 2.28 -12.32
N PRO A 40 5.96 1.57 -11.72
CA PRO A 40 6.30 1.75 -10.31
C PRO A 40 6.62 3.21 -9.96
N GLY A 41 6.04 3.72 -8.87
CA GLY A 41 6.25 5.08 -8.37
C GLY A 41 5.60 6.20 -9.19
N VAL A 42 5.05 5.92 -10.39
CA VAL A 42 4.39 6.91 -11.23
C VAL A 42 2.87 6.81 -11.06
N PRO A 43 2.18 7.86 -10.57
CA PRO A 43 0.74 7.83 -10.42
C PRO A 43 0.03 7.71 -11.78
N LYS A 44 -0.86 6.71 -11.91
CA LYS A 44 -1.85 6.65 -12.99
C LYS A 44 -3.17 7.23 -12.48
N ILE A 45 -3.67 8.27 -13.15
CA ILE A 45 -4.95 8.88 -12.78
C ILE A 45 -6.10 8.15 -13.47
N ILE A 46 -7.12 7.82 -12.70
CA ILE A 46 -8.38 7.21 -13.17
C ILE A 46 -9.58 8.02 -12.65
N LEU A 47 -10.74 7.83 -13.27
CA LEU A 47 -12.02 8.38 -12.83
C LEU A 47 -12.98 7.22 -12.52
N VAL A 48 -13.42 7.10 -11.27
CA VAL A 48 -14.36 6.05 -10.85
C VAL A 48 -15.46 6.69 -10.00
N ALA A 49 -16.72 6.45 -10.36
CA ALA A 49 -17.90 7.03 -9.71
C ALA A 49 -17.75 8.55 -9.45
N GLY A 50 -17.26 9.29 -10.46
CA GLY A 50 -17.06 10.74 -10.39
C GLY A 50 -15.89 11.22 -9.52
N LYS A 51 -15.07 10.32 -8.94
CA LYS A 51 -13.88 10.68 -8.16
C LYS A 51 -12.60 10.46 -8.97
N SER A 52 -11.74 11.48 -9.01
CA SER A 52 -10.39 11.33 -9.54
C SER A 52 -9.51 10.61 -8.52
N ILE A 53 -8.90 9.49 -8.93
CA ILE A 53 -8.10 8.62 -8.06
C ILE A 53 -6.72 8.43 -8.69
N GLY A 54 -5.67 8.51 -7.89
CA GLY A 54 -4.32 8.10 -8.28
C GLY A 54 -4.07 6.65 -7.87
N LEU A 55 -3.78 5.78 -8.84
CA LEU A 55 -3.21 4.46 -8.62
C LEU A 55 -1.68 4.57 -8.61
N ILE A 56 -1.03 4.09 -7.56
CA ILE A 56 0.42 4.12 -7.41
C ILE A 56 0.90 2.71 -7.13
N ARG A 57 1.73 2.17 -8.02
CA ARG A 57 2.38 0.89 -7.82
C ARG A 57 3.66 1.07 -7.00
N ASP A 58 3.78 0.33 -5.92
CA ASP A 58 5.01 0.18 -5.13
C ASP A 58 5.38 -1.31 -5.07
N LYS A 59 6.43 -1.70 -5.81
CA LYS A 59 6.79 -3.11 -6.03
C LYS A 59 5.60 -3.92 -6.57
N ASN A 60 5.07 -4.86 -5.77
CA ASN A 60 3.92 -5.69 -6.09
C ASN A 60 2.63 -5.22 -5.40
N GLN A 61 2.67 -4.10 -4.68
CA GLN A 61 1.52 -3.49 -4.05
C GLN A 61 1.00 -2.31 -4.89
N VAL A 62 -0.28 -2.02 -4.74
CA VAL A 62 -0.92 -0.84 -5.32
C VAL A 62 -1.55 -0.04 -4.19
N HIS A 63 -1.48 1.28 -4.31
CA HIS A 63 -2.19 2.22 -3.46
C HIS A 63 -3.18 3.01 -4.31
N ALA A 64 -4.40 3.18 -3.82
CA ALA A 64 -5.42 4.01 -4.44
C ALA A 64 -5.71 5.21 -3.53
N LEU A 65 -5.50 6.42 -4.05
CA LEU A 65 -5.59 7.68 -3.30
C LEU A 65 -6.55 8.64 -4.00
N LEU A 66 -7.36 9.35 -3.23
CA LEU A 66 -8.15 10.45 -3.79
C LEU A 66 -7.19 11.51 -4.35
N ASN A 67 -7.40 11.92 -5.58
CA ASN A 67 -6.60 12.94 -6.25
C ASN A 67 -7.01 14.36 -5.78
N TYR A 68 -7.00 14.59 -4.46
CA TYR A 68 -7.37 15.83 -3.81
C TYR A 68 -6.54 16.00 -2.54
N CYS A 69 -5.70 17.05 -2.53
CA CYS A 69 -4.80 17.32 -1.42
C CYS A 69 -5.60 17.88 -0.23
N PRO A 70 -5.57 17.26 0.96
CA PRO A 70 -6.29 17.78 2.12
C PRO A 70 -5.72 19.11 2.65
N HIS A 71 -4.55 19.55 2.17
CA HIS A 71 -3.98 20.85 2.50
C HIS A 71 -4.74 22.00 1.83
N ALA A 72 -4.83 21.99 0.49
CA ALA A 72 -5.36 23.13 -0.29
C ALA A 72 -6.12 22.69 -1.56
N GLY A 73 -6.59 21.44 -1.62
CA GLY A 73 -7.47 20.93 -2.67
C GLY A 73 -6.84 20.66 -4.04
N ALA A 74 -5.53 20.83 -4.19
CA ALA A 74 -4.83 20.55 -5.45
C ALA A 74 -4.89 19.05 -5.82
N PRO A 75 -4.81 18.67 -7.12
CA PRO A 75 -4.91 17.28 -7.56
C PRO A 75 -3.63 16.48 -7.26
N VAL A 76 -3.45 16.15 -5.98
CA VAL A 76 -2.22 15.68 -5.33
C VAL A 76 -1.44 14.56 -6.04
N CYS A 77 -2.13 13.66 -6.75
CA CYS A 77 -1.53 12.55 -7.47
C CYS A 77 -1.02 12.97 -8.86
N THR A 78 -1.59 14.00 -9.47
CA THR A 78 -1.19 14.47 -10.79
C THR A 78 0.23 15.04 -10.71
N LYS A 79 1.21 14.39 -11.38
CA LYS A 79 2.65 14.73 -11.31
C LYS A 79 3.26 14.61 -9.91
N ALA A 80 2.67 13.82 -9.01
CA ALA A 80 3.25 13.61 -7.69
C ALA A 80 4.60 12.90 -7.78
N ARG A 81 5.48 13.21 -6.84
CA ARG A 81 6.73 12.46 -6.65
C ARG A 81 6.51 11.42 -5.56
N VAL A 82 6.90 10.18 -5.86
CA VAL A 82 6.94 9.09 -4.87
C VAL A 82 8.40 8.78 -4.57
N SER A 83 8.76 8.75 -3.30
CA SER A 83 10.13 8.48 -2.83
C SER A 83 10.12 7.68 -1.54
N GLY A 84 11.30 7.26 -1.08
CA GLY A 84 11.48 6.87 0.32
C GLY A 84 11.27 8.06 1.27
N PHE A 85 11.06 7.74 2.53
CA PHE A 85 10.88 8.70 3.60
C PHE A 85 12.22 9.30 4.01
N VAL A 86 12.27 10.63 4.12
CA VAL A 86 13.41 11.35 4.71
C VAL A 86 12.99 11.78 6.11
N GLY A 87 13.73 11.32 7.11
CA GLY A 87 13.49 11.60 8.52
C GLY A 87 14.73 12.16 9.21
N THR A 88 14.72 12.08 10.53
CA THR A 88 15.83 12.51 11.38
C THR A 88 16.01 11.48 12.50
N ASP A 89 17.26 11.13 12.83
CA ASP A 89 17.58 10.29 14.00
C ASP A 89 17.55 11.09 15.32
N SER A 90 17.92 10.46 16.43
CA SER A 90 17.96 11.12 17.75
C SER A 90 18.98 12.25 17.85
N ASP A 91 19.99 12.23 16.98
CA ASP A 91 21.13 13.15 17.03
C ASP A 91 20.96 14.32 16.05
N GLY A 92 19.86 14.34 15.29
CA GLY A 92 19.55 15.40 14.34
C GLY A 92 20.04 15.13 12.91
N ASN A 93 20.61 13.96 12.61
CA ASN A 93 21.10 13.65 11.27
C ASN A 93 19.95 13.20 10.36
N LEU A 94 20.03 13.57 9.08
CA LEU A 94 19.07 13.12 8.08
C LEU A 94 19.20 11.61 7.86
N THR A 95 18.05 10.92 7.86
CA THR A 95 17.96 9.50 7.55
C THR A 95 17.08 9.29 6.32
N TYR A 96 17.35 8.23 5.55
CA TYR A 96 16.56 7.85 4.39
C TYR A 96 16.09 6.40 4.53
N ASN A 97 14.77 6.20 4.47
CA ASN A 97 14.14 4.89 4.51
C ASN A 97 13.44 4.62 3.17
N GLU A 98 14.03 3.74 2.35
CA GLU A 98 13.48 3.39 1.05
C GLU A 98 12.17 2.57 1.14
N GLU A 99 11.99 1.79 2.20
CA GLU A 99 10.82 0.92 2.40
C GLU A 99 9.56 1.72 2.75
N THR A 100 9.73 2.85 3.45
CA THR A 100 8.62 3.74 3.78
C THR A 100 8.37 4.71 2.63
N LYS A 101 7.37 4.42 1.79
CA LYS A 101 7.04 5.30 0.67
C LYS A 101 6.19 6.50 1.08
N VAL A 102 6.58 7.67 0.59
CA VAL A 102 5.83 8.92 0.70
C VAL A 102 5.46 9.45 -0.67
N LEU A 103 4.28 10.07 -0.77
CA LEU A 103 3.88 10.89 -1.90
C LEU A 103 4.04 12.36 -1.53
N ARG A 104 4.81 13.10 -2.32
CA ARG A 104 4.94 14.56 -2.22
C ARG A 104 4.04 15.24 -3.24
N CYS A 105 3.12 16.05 -2.74
CA CYS A 105 2.27 16.93 -3.52
C CYS A 105 3.13 17.92 -4.34
N PRO A 106 3.00 17.99 -5.67
CA PRO A 106 3.85 18.86 -6.49
C PRO A 106 3.46 20.34 -6.40
N TRP A 107 2.31 20.68 -5.80
CA TRP A 107 1.88 22.07 -5.62
C TRP A 107 2.52 22.74 -4.41
N HIS A 108 2.33 22.17 -3.22
CA HIS A 108 2.76 22.78 -1.95
C HIS A 108 3.70 21.88 -1.15
N HIS A 109 4.20 20.81 -1.77
CA HIS A 109 5.19 19.89 -1.20
C HIS A 109 4.80 19.17 0.08
N TRP A 110 3.51 19.17 0.44
CA TRP A 110 3.01 18.35 1.54
C TRP A 110 3.21 16.87 1.23
N GLU A 111 3.71 16.13 2.21
CA GLU A 111 4.04 14.72 2.07
C GLU A 111 3.06 13.86 2.86
N PHE A 112 2.71 12.71 2.26
CA PHE A 112 1.81 11.73 2.84
C PHE A 112 2.40 10.34 2.74
N TYR A 113 2.37 9.57 3.81
CA TYR A 113 2.74 8.15 3.76
C TYR A 113 1.76 7.42 2.83
N LEU A 114 2.29 6.71 1.83
CA LEU A 114 1.43 5.98 0.89
C LEU A 114 0.55 4.99 1.63
N ALA A 115 1.15 4.17 2.51
CA ALA A 115 0.48 3.09 3.22
C ALA A 115 -0.72 3.52 4.09
N THR A 116 -0.70 4.73 4.66
CA THR A 116 -1.72 5.17 5.63
C THR A 116 -2.50 6.40 5.18
N GLY A 117 -1.98 7.16 4.22
CA GLY A 117 -2.47 8.48 3.83
C GLY A 117 -2.21 9.57 4.87
N LEU A 118 -1.57 9.24 6.01
CA LEU A 118 -1.24 10.22 7.04
C LEU A 118 -0.21 11.23 6.52
N PRO A 119 -0.34 12.51 6.89
CA PRO A 119 0.68 13.48 6.55
C PRO A 119 1.96 13.16 7.35
N VAL A 120 3.12 13.36 6.70
CA VAL A 120 4.43 13.18 7.35
C VAL A 120 4.59 14.17 8.51
N VAL A 121 4.24 15.43 8.26
CA VAL A 121 4.15 16.46 9.29
C VAL A 121 2.72 16.48 9.86
N LYS A 122 2.60 16.39 11.18
CA LYS A 122 1.30 16.37 11.86
C LYS A 122 0.50 17.64 11.52
N THR A 123 -0.64 17.45 10.88
CA THR A 123 -1.58 18.53 10.51
C THR A 123 -3.03 18.02 10.57
N ARG A 124 -3.99 18.92 10.31
CA ARG A 124 -5.38 18.55 10.11
C ARG A 124 -5.55 17.94 8.72
N GLY A 125 -6.20 16.77 8.65
CA GLY A 125 -6.51 16.09 7.39
C GLY A 125 -5.58 14.92 7.05
N ARG A 126 -6.14 13.94 6.35
CA ARG A 126 -5.47 12.72 5.87
C ARG A 126 -5.78 12.58 4.39
N LEU A 127 -4.80 12.15 3.60
CA LEU A 127 -5.03 11.80 2.21
C LEU A 127 -5.93 10.56 2.16
N LYS A 128 -7.13 10.70 1.57
CA LYS A 128 -8.12 9.63 1.52
C LYS A 128 -7.57 8.46 0.69
N ARG A 129 -7.56 7.27 1.32
CA ARG A 129 -7.27 5.98 0.69
C ARG A 129 -8.56 5.25 0.34
N PHE A 130 -8.49 4.46 -0.72
CA PHE A 130 -9.49 3.48 -1.10
C PHE A 130 -8.92 2.07 -0.92
N ASP A 131 -9.80 1.12 -0.61
CA ASP A 131 -9.40 -0.28 -0.58
C ASP A 131 -9.11 -0.72 -2.02
N VAL A 132 -7.94 -1.32 -2.20
CA VAL A 132 -7.45 -1.77 -3.50
C VAL A 132 -6.80 -3.13 -3.32
N ARG A 133 -6.99 -4.00 -4.31
CA ARG A 133 -6.34 -5.31 -4.36
C ARG A 133 -5.86 -5.59 -5.78
N VAL A 134 -4.97 -6.57 -5.89
CA VAL A 134 -4.58 -7.14 -7.18
C VAL A 134 -5.04 -8.59 -7.19
N ARG A 135 -5.84 -8.98 -8.19
CA ARG A 135 -6.22 -10.37 -8.47
C ARG A 135 -5.83 -10.71 -9.90
N GLU A 136 -5.00 -11.74 -10.07
CA GLU A 136 -4.60 -12.23 -11.40
C GLU A 136 -4.06 -11.13 -12.36
N GLY A 137 -3.31 -10.18 -11.78
CA GLY A 137 -2.76 -9.04 -12.51
C GLY A 137 -3.76 -7.92 -12.82
N VAL A 138 -5.00 -8.01 -12.36
CA VAL A 138 -6.02 -6.97 -12.43
C VAL A 138 -6.05 -6.20 -11.11
N VAL A 139 -6.03 -4.88 -11.20
CA VAL A 139 -6.21 -3.97 -10.07
C VAL A 139 -7.69 -3.69 -9.91
N GLU A 140 -8.22 -3.99 -8.73
CA GLU A 140 -9.61 -3.73 -8.36
C GLU A 140 -9.66 -2.78 -7.16
N LEU A 141 -10.65 -1.90 -7.11
CA LEU A 141 -10.87 -0.99 -5.97
C LEU A 141 -12.32 -0.96 -5.51
N VAL A 142 -12.52 -0.52 -4.26
CA VAL A 142 -13.82 -0.27 -3.64
C VAL A 142 -13.89 1.20 -3.23
N MET A 143 -15.05 1.82 -3.48
CA MET A 143 -15.29 3.26 -3.28
C MET A 143 -15.64 3.63 -1.83
#